data_AF-A0A3E1DKC9-F1
#
_entry.id   AF-A0A3E1DKC9-F1
#
_cell.length_a   1.000
_cell.length_b   1.000
_cell.length_c   1.000
_cell.angle_alpha   90.00
_cell.angle_beta   90.00
_cell.angle_gamma   90.00
#
_symmetry.space_group_name_H-M   'P 1'
#
loop_
_entity.id
_entity.type
_entity.pdbx_description
1 polymer ?
#
loop_
_entity_poly.entity_id
_entity_poly.type
_entity_poly.pdbx_seq_one_letter_code
_entity_poly.pdbx_strand_id
1 'polypeptide(L)'
;MNKVFTVTNAMFLLWERAIDNLTKEEMEWFAGVNDMTTGHVTHLKTLVEGVGFLVQNDVNSGNFQSSDDLPSLLFSIANGLDSIEALVLLTTLVSRGK
;
A
#
# COMPACT_ATOMS: atom_id res chain seq x y z
N MET A 1 13.68 -19.90 1.90
CA MET A 1 12.87 -18.80 1.35
C MET A 1 12.43 -17.95 2.54
N ASN A 2 13.04 -16.78 2.74
CA ASN A 2 12.67 -15.91 3.86
C ASN A 2 11.24 -15.41 3.61
N LYS A 3 10.32 -15.65 4.54
CA LYS A 3 9.00 -15.03 4.51
C LYS A 3 9.22 -13.53 4.75
N VAL A 4 9.02 -12.73 3.72
CA VAL A 4 9.05 -11.27 3.84
C VAL A 4 7.87 -10.87 4.72
N PHE A 5 8.15 -10.14 5.79
CA PHE A 5 7.10 -9.54 6.61
C PHE A 5 6.54 -8.35 5.84
N THR A 6 5.24 -8.41 5.51
CA THR A 6 4.55 -7.39 4.71
C THR A 6 3.50 -6.69 5.57
N VAL A 7 3.12 -5.47 5.18
CA VAL A 7 2.04 -4.71 5.79
C VAL A 7 0.74 -5.50 5.74
N THR A 8 0.43 -6.18 4.62
CA THR A 8 -0.77 -7.02 4.51
C THR A 8 -0.80 -8.13 5.56
N ASN A 9 0.29 -8.88 5.70
CA ASN A 9 0.36 -9.97 6.68
C ASN A 9 0.32 -9.45 8.12
N ALA A 10 0.95 -8.31 8.39
CA ALA A 10 0.88 -7.63 9.68
C ALA A 10 -0.56 -7.22 10.01
N MET A 11 -1.25 -6.59 9.06
CA MET A 11 -2.62 -6.14 9.25
C MET A 11 -3.60 -7.30 9.43
N PHE A 12 -3.43 -8.39 8.67
CA PHE A 12 -4.23 -9.60 8.88
C PHE A 12 -4.08 -10.14 10.31
N LEU A 13 -2.83 -10.26 10.80
CA LEU A 13 -2.57 -10.76 12.16
C LEU A 13 -3.09 -9.82 13.25
N LEU A 14 -3.04 -8.51 13.03
CA LEU A 14 -3.60 -7.52 13.94
C LEU A 14 -5.13 -7.58 13.95
N TRP A 15 -5.76 -7.72 12.77
CA TRP A 15 -7.20 -7.86 12.64
C TRP A 15 -7.73 -9.08 13.41
N GLU A 16 -7.15 -10.26 13.17
CA GLU A 16 -7.54 -11.51 13.83
C GLU A 16 -7.43 -11.44 15.36
N ARG A 17 -6.56 -10.59 15.90
CA ARG A 17 -6.41 -10.40 17.35
C ARG A 17 -7.36 -9.35 17.91
N ALA A 18 -7.75 -8.37 17.11
CA ALA A 18 -8.52 -7.21 17.55
C ALA A 18 -10.03 -7.42 17.38
N ILE A 19 -10.47 -8.16 16.36
CA ILE A 19 -11.87 -8.28 15.92
C ILE A 19 -12.88 -8.49 17.05
N ASP A 20 -12.61 -9.43 17.97
CA ASP A 20 -13.52 -9.78 19.06
C ASP A 20 -13.71 -8.65 20.09
N ASN A 21 -12.83 -7.65 20.06
CA ASN A 21 -12.82 -6.52 20.99
C ASN A 21 -13.11 -5.17 20.31
N LEU A 22 -13.38 -5.15 19.00
CA LEU A 22 -13.69 -3.91 18.29
C LEU A 22 -15.09 -3.42 18.66
N THR A 23 -15.20 -2.13 18.95
CA THR A 23 -16.46 -1.45 19.13
C THR A 23 -17.17 -1.25 17.79
N LYS A 24 -18.49 -0.98 17.84
CA LYS A 24 -19.28 -0.66 16.65
C LYS A 24 -18.74 0.57 15.91
N GLU A 25 -18.30 1.57 16.65
CA GLU A 25 -17.74 2.82 16.11
C GLU A 25 -16.41 2.56 15.38
N GLU A 26 -15.55 1.69 15.93
CA GLU A 26 -14.31 1.27 15.26
C GLU A 26 -14.60 0.45 14.00
N MET A 27 -15.58 -0.45 14.04
CA MET A 27 -16.00 -1.22 12.86
C MET A 27 -16.58 -0.32 11.75
N GLU A 28 -17.34 0.71 12.12
CA GLU A 28 -17.85 1.73 11.18
C GLU A 28 -16.71 2.58 10.60
N TRP A 29 -15.71 2.93 11.41
CA TRP A 29 -14.50 3.59 10.93
C TRP A 29 -13.75 2.73 9.91
N PHE A 30 -13.58 1.43 10.17
CA PHE A 30 -12.96 0.50 9.21
C PHE A 30 -13.81 0.33 7.93
N ALA A 31 -15.13 0.45 8.00
CA ALA A 31 -15.99 0.43 6.82
C ALA A 31 -15.73 1.64 5.88
N GLY A 32 -15.29 2.77 6.43
CA GLY A 32 -14.91 3.98 5.69
C GLY A 32 -13.56 3.90 4.97
N VAL A 33 -12.80 2.81 5.13
CA VAL A 33 -11.44 2.66 4.56
C VAL A 33 -11.41 2.66 3.03
N ASN A 34 -12.54 2.40 2.36
CA ASN A 34 -12.63 2.43 0.89
C ASN A 34 -12.18 3.76 0.26
N ASP A 35 -12.52 4.88 0.90
CA ASP A 35 -12.12 6.21 0.41
C ASP A 35 -10.60 6.39 0.56
N MET A 36 -10.02 5.86 1.64
CA MET A 36 -8.58 5.86 1.87
C MET A 36 -7.86 5.00 0.81
N THR A 37 -8.37 3.80 0.52
CA THR A 37 -7.83 2.91 -0.53
C THR A 37 -7.79 3.61 -1.88
N THR A 38 -8.89 4.27 -2.27
CA THR A 38 -8.98 5.00 -3.54
C THR A 38 -7.98 6.14 -3.61
N GLY A 39 -7.82 6.89 -2.52
CA GLY A 39 -6.82 7.96 -2.40
C GLY A 39 -5.40 7.44 -2.54
N HIS A 40 -5.06 6.33 -1.86
CA HIS A 40 -3.73 5.71 -1.93
C HIS A 40 -3.39 5.17 -3.33
N VAL A 41 -4.33 4.50 -4.00
CA VAL A 41 -4.16 4.04 -5.38
C VAL A 41 -3.88 5.22 -6.32
N THR A 42 -4.67 6.29 -6.20
CA THR A 42 -4.52 7.49 -7.02
C THR A 42 -3.17 8.16 -6.79
N HIS A 43 -2.74 8.25 -5.53
CA HIS A 43 -1.45 8.82 -5.16
C HIS A 43 -0.29 8.00 -5.72
N LEU A 44 -0.31 6.67 -5.54
CA LEU A 44 0.72 5.78 -6.05
C LEU A 44 0.82 5.85 -7.58
N LYS A 45 -0.32 5.86 -8.27
CA LYS A 45 -0.37 6.06 -9.73
C LYS A 45 0.29 7.37 -10.14
N THR A 46 -0.07 8.48 -9.50
CA THR A 46 0.47 9.82 -9.80
C THR A 46 1.98 9.88 -9.58
N LEU A 47 2.48 9.26 -8.50
CA LEU A 47 3.92 9.17 -8.24
C LEU A 47 4.64 8.37 -9.33
N VAL A 48 4.12 7.20 -9.70
CA VAL A 48 4.73 6.36 -10.74
C VAL A 48 4.74 7.06 -12.10
N GLU A 49 3.64 7.74 -12.47
CA GLU A 49 3.57 8.55 -13.68
C GLU A 49 4.57 9.72 -13.66
N GLY A 50 4.66 10.43 -12.53
CA GLY A 50 5.61 11.53 -12.34
C GLY A 50 7.07 11.08 -12.49
N VAL A 51 7.42 9.94 -11.88
CA VAL A 51 8.75 9.34 -12.06
C VAL A 51 8.97 8.92 -13.51
N GLY A 52 7.97 8.32 -14.16
CA GLY A 52 8.02 7.98 -15.57
C GLY A 52 8.33 9.18 -16.47
N PHE A 53 7.69 10.33 -16.21
CA PHE A 53 8.00 11.57 -16.93
C PHE A 53 9.41 12.08 -16.67
N LEU A 54 9.89 12.02 -15.42
CA LEU A 54 11.26 12.44 -15.09
C LEU A 54 12.30 11.59 -15.83
N VAL A 55 12.11 10.27 -15.84
CA VAL A 55 12.98 9.33 -16.54
C VAL A 55 12.88 9.48 -18.06
N GLN A 56 11.69 9.74 -18.61
CA GLN A 56 11.51 9.91 -20.05
C GLN A 56 12.21 11.17 -20.58
N ASN A 57 12.24 12.25 -19.80
CA ASN A 57 12.87 13.52 -20.19
C ASN A 57 14.38 13.54 -19.97
N ASP A 58 14.97 12.39 -19.64
CA ASP A 58 16.34 12.30 -19.20
C ASP A 58 17.30 11.97 -20.35
N VAL A 59 18.18 12.92 -20.68
CA VAL A 59 18.94 12.89 -21.94
C VAL A 59 20.42 12.51 -21.74
N ASN A 60 21.04 12.83 -20.59
CA ASN A 60 22.47 12.56 -20.34
C ASN A 60 22.73 12.28 -18.85
N SER A 61 23.17 11.03 -18.53
CA SER A 61 23.48 10.53 -17.17
C SER A 61 22.44 10.93 -16.13
N GLY A 62 21.31 10.21 -16.15
CA GLY A 62 20.06 10.69 -15.63
C GLY A 62 19.84 10.72 -14.12
N ASN A 63 18.60 11.06 -13.73
CA ASN A 63 17.99 11.10 -12.40
C ASN A 63 18.22 9.82 -11.58
N PHE A 64 18.56 8.70 -12.22
CA PHE A 64 19.11 7.51 -11.56
C PHE A 64 20.63 7.54 -11.66
N GLN A 65 21.25 8.17 -10.65
CA GLN A 65 22.69 8.39 -10.55
C GLN A 65 23.40 7.24 -9.83
N SER A 66 22.65 6.43 -9.07
CA SER A 66 23.12 5.25 -8.35
C SER A 66 22.50 3.97 -8.93
N SER A 67 23.24 2.86 -8.83
CA SER A 67 22.71 1.52 -9.11
C SER A 67 21.54 1.14 -8.22
N ASP A 68 21.39 1.79 -7.08
CA ASP A 68 20.36 1.51 -6.08
C ASP A 68 19.05 2.26 -6.32
N ASP A 69 19.04 3.30 -7.18
CA ASP A 69 17.88 4.17 -7.31
C ASP A 69 16.67 3.43 -7.91
N LEU A 70 16.89 2.65 -8.97
CA LEU A 70 15.84 1.86 -9.60
C LEU A 70 15.34 0.72 -8.69
N PRO A 71 16.20 -0.13 -8.08
CA PRO A 71 15.75 -1.09 -7.08
C PRO A 71 14.98 -0.45 -5.92
N SER A 72 15.46 0.67 -5.38
CA SER A 72 14.81 1.37 -4.26
C SER A 72 13.42 1.89 -4.65
N LEU A 73 13.29 2.44 -5.86
CA LEU A 73 11.99 2.85 -6.39
C LEU A 73 11.04 1.65 -6.54
N LEU A 74 11.50 0.55 -7.12
CA LEU A 74 10.69 -0.65 -7.30
C LEU A 74 10.22 -1.24 -5.97
N PHE A 75 11.10 -1.29 -4.95
CA PHE A 75 10.70 -1.72 -3.61
C PHE A 75 9.73 -0.74 -2.95
N SER A 76 9.89 0.57 -3.18
CA SER A 76 8.95 1.57 -2.66
C SER A 76 7.56 1.43 -3.28
N ILE A 77 7.49 1.19 -4.60
CA ILE A 77 6.23 0.91 -5.31
C ILE A 77 5.60 -0.39 -4.77
N ALA A 78 6.40 -1.46 -4.61
CA ALA A 78 5.93 -2.72 -4.08
C ALA A 78 5.34 -2.58 -2.66
N ASN A 79 6.01 -1.83 -1.78
CA ASN A 79 5.50 -1.53 -0.43
C ASN A 79 4.21 -0.69 -0.47
N GLY A 80 4.09 0.24 -1.42
CA GLY A 80 2.87 1.00 -1.65
C GLY A 80 1.70 0.11 -2.07
N LEU A 81 1.94 -0.84 -2.98
CA LEU A 81 0.95 -1.83 -3.41
C LEU A 81 0.53 -2.75 -2.25
N ASP A 82 1.48 -3.23 -1.46
CA ASP A 82 1.18 -4.05 -0.27
C ASP A 82 0.37 -3.27 0.78
N SER A 83 0.61 -1.97 0.93
CA SER A 83 -0.23 -1.12 1.81
C SER A 83 -1.66 -0.99 1.28
N ILE A 84 -1.83 -0.84 -0.04
CA ILE A 84 -3.16 -0.82 -0.68
C ILE A 84 -3.88 -2.16 -0.50
N GLU A 85 -3.16 -3.28 -0.69
CA GLU A 85 -3.68 -4.63 -0.49
C GLU A 85 -4.18 -4.83 0.96
N ALA A 86 -3.42 -4.35 1.95
CA ALA A 86 -3.84 -4.38 3.34
C ALA A 86 -5.16 -3.61 3.58
N LEU A 87 -5.34 -2.45 2.96
CA LEU A 87 -6.58 -1.66 3.08
C LEU A 87 -7.77 -2.38 2.42
N VAL A 88 -7.57 -2.96 1.22
CA VAL A 88 -8.60 -3.76 0.53
C VAL A 88 -9.00 -4.98 1.36
N LEU A 89 -8.03 -5.63 2.01
CA LEU A 89 -8.27 -6.74 2.91
C LEU A 89 -9.20 -6.32 4.06
N LEU A 90 -8.91 -5.20 4.73
CA LEU A 90 -9.74 -4.69 5.83
C LEU A 90 -11.17 -4.42 5.37
N THR A 91 -11.37 -3.74 4.24
CA THR A 91 -12.71 -3.51 3.69
C THR A 91 -13.43 -4.83 3.43
N THR A 92 -12.72 -5.83 2.90
CA THR A 92 -13.30 -7.14 2.60
C THR A 92 -13.69 -7.91 3.86
N LEU A 93 -12.90 -7.80 4.94
CA LEU A 93 -13.19 -8.45 6.21
C LEU A 93 -14.42 -7.80 6.89
N VAL A 94 -14.43 -6.47 6.97
CA VAL A 94 -15.55 -5.68 7.52
C VAL A 94 -16.85 -5.97 6.77
N SER A 95 -16.83 -5.94 5.44
CA SER A 95 -18.04 -6.20 4.61
C SER A 95 -18.58 -7.63 4.76
N ARG A 96 -17.75 -8.57 5.22
CA ARG A 96 -18.14 -9.96 5.50
C ARG A 96 -18.61 -10.18 6.94
N GLY A 97 -18.58 -9.14 7.79
CA GLY A 97 -18.89 -9.27 9.22
C GLY A 97 -17.92 -10.21 9.94
N LYS A 98 -16.67 -10.26 9.46
CA LYS A 98 -15.56 -11.03 10.03
C LYS A 98 -14.49 -10.10 10.56
#